data_AF-A0A926ZXH8-F1
#
_entry.id   AF-A0A926ZXH8-F1
#
_cell.length_a   1.000
_cell.length_b   1.000
_cell.length_c   1.000
_cell.angle_alpha   90.00
_cell.angle_beta   90.00
_cell.angle_gamma   90.00
#
_symmetry.space_group_name_H-M   'P 1'
#
loop_
_entity.id
_entity.type
_entity.pdbx_description
1 polymer ?
#
loop_
_entity_poly.entity_id
_entity_poly.type
_entity_poly.pdbx_seq_one_letter_code
_entity_poly.pdbx_strand_id
1 'polypeptide(L)'
;MYTRHNNLENLQTYLEVDSGYVVKDEGLAEHLKEVNESASLGKIVLSGGETEGALEDCYYLWVDPHYTGELSPGQRQLYEILLTLQQSSVYTLTTIGKLSEMMGLEWSLACGKRLENLQTVGAINGFK
;
A
#
# COMPACT_ATOMS: atom_id res chain seq x y z
N MET A 1 25.49 -19.90 -7.92
CA MET A 1 24.16 -19.78 -8.55
C MET A 1 23.25 -19.03 -7.57
N TYR A 2 23.45 -17.71 -7.42
CA TYR A 2 22.82 -16.85 -6.41
C TYR A 2 22.58 -15.45 -6.99
N THR A 3 21.61 -15.29 -7.90
CA THR A 3 21.42 -13.95 -8.49
C THR A 3 19.99 -13.63 -8.90
N ARG A 4 19.12 -14.62 -9.09
CA ARG A 4 17.74 -14.39 -9.54
C ARG A 4 16.76 -14.06 -8.40
N HIS A 5 16.96 -14.62 -7.19
CA HIS A 5 16.08 -14.35 -6.04
C HIS A 5 16.18 -12.89 -5.55
N ASN A 6 17.37 -12.29 -5.62
CA ASN A 6 17.62 -10.93 -5.12
C ASN A 6 16.96 -9.84 -6.02
N ASN A 7 16.85 -10.07 -7.34
CA ASN A 7 16.41 -9.00 -8.25
C ASN A 7 14.93 -8.64 -8.14
N LEU A 8 14.06 -9.61 -7.83
CA LEU A 8 12.62 -9.35 -7.70
C LEU A 8 12.31 -8.64 -6.38
N GLU A 9 12.92 -9.08 -5.27
CA GLU A 9 12.79 -8.42 -3.97
C GLU A 9 13.35 -6.99 -4.01
N ASN A 10 14.49 -6.79 -4.67
CA ASN A 10 15.06 -5.45 -4.88
C ASN A 10 14.15 -4.57 -5.72
N LEU A 11 13.53 -5.11 -6.77
CA LEU A 11 12.57 -4.36 -7.59
C LEU A 11 11.33 -3.99 -6.78
N GLN A 12 10.79 -4.92 -6.00
CA GLN A 12 9.64 -4.63 -5.13
C GLN A 12 9.96 -3.54 -4.12
N THR A 13 11.15 -3.59 -3.52
CA THR A 13 11.62 -2.56 -2.58
C THR A 13 11.83 -1.20 -3.26
N TYR A 14 12.40 -1.19 -4.47
CA TYR A 14 12.58 0.03 -5.26
C TYR A 14 11.25 0.69 -5.64
N LEU A 15 10.21 -0.11 -5.88
CA LEU A 15 8.87 0.38 -6.18
C LEU A 15 8.09 0.87 -4.92
N GLU A 16 8.66 0.76 -3.71
CA GLU A 16 8.08 1.34 -2.48
C GLU A 16 8.40 2.84 -2.30
N VAL A 17 9.21 3.41 -3.18
CA VAL A 17 9.67 4.80 -3.09
C VAL A 17 9.38 5.56 -4.39
N ASP A 18 9.22 6.88 -4.28
CA ASP A 18 8.88 7.76 -5.42
C ASP A 18 9.91 7.68 -6.56
N SER A 19 11.18 7.40 -6.24
CA SER A 19 12.23 7.22 -7.25
C SER A 19 11.99 6.01 -8.17
N GLY A 20 11.13 5.07 -7.77
CA GLY A 20 10.63 3.96 -8.59
C GLY A 20 9.79 4.38 -9.79
N TYR A 21 9.29 5.62 -9.77
CA TYR A 21 8.29 6.14 -10.70
C TYR A 21 8.79 7.35 -11.49
N VAL A 22 10.10 7.64 -11.42
CA VAL A 22 10.71 8.73 -12.20
C VAL A 22 11.05 8.23 -13.60
N VAL A 23 10.30 8.71 -14.59
CA VAL A 23 10.44 8.29 -16.00
C VAL A 23 10.98 9.45 -16.87
N LYS A 24 11.94 9.14 -17.75
CA LYS A 24 12.54 10.13 -18.68
C LYS A 24 11.82 10.25 -20.02
N ASP A 25 11.04 9.24 -20.39
CA ASP A 25 10.22 9.22 -21.59
C ASP A 25 8.89 9.94 -21.31
N GLU A 26 8.57 10.96 -22.11
CA GLU A 26 7.41 11.83 -21.86
C GLU A 26 6.07 11.10 -22.02
N GLY A 27 5.95 10.19 -23.00
CA GLY A 27 4.72 9.44 -23.22
C GLY A 27 4.45 8.44 -22.09
N LEU A 28 5.50 7.77 -21.61
CA LEU A 28 5.40 6.89 -20.45
C LEU A 28 5.16 7.66 -19.15
N ALA A 29 5.71 8.88 -19.01
CA ALA A 29 5.47 9.73 -17.84
C ALA A 29 4.01 10.20 -17.73
N GLU A 30 3.37 10.55 -18.85
CA GLU A 30 1.94 10.91 -18.88
C GLU A 30 1.06 9.72 -18.48
N HIS A 31 1.29 8.55 -19.09
CA HIS A 31 0.57 7.33 -18.73
C HIS A 31 0.75 6.98 -17.24
N LEU A 32 1.97 7.11 -16.71
CA LEU A 32 2.22 6.80 -15.31
C LEU A 32 1.48 7.74 -14.35
N LYS A 33 1.30 9.01 -14.72
CA LYS A 33 0.48 9.97 -13.95
C LYS A 33 -0.98 9.57 -13.95
N GLU A 34 -1.55 9.22 -15.10
CA GLU A 34 -2.94 8.76 -15.20
C GLU A 34 -3.19 7.51 -14.34
N VAL A 35 -2.26 6.57 -14.37
CA VAL A 35 -2.32 5.35 -13.55
C VAL A 35 -2.21 5.69 -12.07
N ASN A 36 -1.33 6.64 -11.70
CA ASN A 36 -1.19 7.09 -10.32
C ASN A 36 -2.43 7.80 -9.78
N GLU A 37 -3.03 8.69 -10.58
CA GLU A 37 -4.29 9.35 -10.24
C GLU A 37 -5.41 8.33 -10.04
N SER A 38 -5.52 7.35 -10.93
CA SER A 38 -6.49 6.26 -10.79
C SER A 38 -6.26 5.43 -9.52
N ALA A 39 -5.00 5.09 -9.23
CA ALA A 39 -4.63 4.36 -8.01
C ALA A 39 -4.98 5.15 -6.73
N SER A 40 -4.80 6.48 -6.73
CA SER A 40 -5.08 7.34 -5.58
C SER A 40 -6.55 7.29 -5.11
N LEU A 41 -7.46 6.97 -6.04
CA LEU A 41 -8.91 6.88 -5.79
C LEU A 41 -9.34 5.55 -5.14
N GLY A 42 -8.45 4.56 -5.05
CA GLY A 42 -8.73 3.27 -4.43
C GLY A 42 -9.20 3.44 -2.99
N LYS A 43 -10.46 3.08 -2.72
CA LYS A 43 -11.08 3.23 -1.39
C LYS A 43 -10.70 2.07 -0.50
N ILE A 44 -10.37 2.37 0.75
CA ILE A 44 -9.98 1.39 1.76
C ILE A 44 -10.92 1.53 2.95
N VAL A 45 -11.52 0.42 3.34
CA VAL A 45 -12.30 0.28 4.58
C VAL A 45 -11.50 -0.56 5.55
N LEU A 46 -11.07 0.04 6.66
CA LEU A 46 -10.45 -0.66 7.77
C LEU A 46 -11.51 -0.98 8.81
N SER A 47 -11.45 -2.18 9.39
CA SER A 47 -12.37 -2.59 10.46
C SER A 47 -11.66 -3.40 11.52
N GLY A 48 -12.15 -3.33 12.77
CA GLY A 48 -11.57 -4.04 13.91
C GLY A 48 -11.74 -5.57 13.88
N GLY A 49 -12.30 -6.15 12.81
CA GLY A 49 -12.50 -7.59 12.64
C GLY A 49 -12.59 -7.98 11.16
N GLU A 50 -12.58 -9.28 10.84
CA GLU A 50 -12.78 -9.73 9.46
C GLU A 50 -14.24 -9.45 9.05
N THR A 51 -14.44 -8.55 8.08
CA THR A 51 -15.77 -8.26 7.52
C THR A 51 -15.83 -8.56 6.04
N GLU A 52 -16.95 -9.13 5.61
CA GLU A 52 -17.30 -9.28 4.20
C GLU A 52 -17.80 -7.93 3.65
N GLY A 53 -17.41 -7.63 2.40
CA GLY A 53 -17.63 -6.32 1.79
C GLY A 53 -19.12 -5.97 1.64
N ALA A 54 -19.51 -4.81 2.18
CA ALA A 54 -20.88 -4.27 2.07
C ALA A 54 -21.01 -3.17 0.99
N LEU A 55 -19.88 -2.58 0.58
CA LEU A 55 -19.79 -1.53 -0.42
C LEU A 55 -19.01 -2.06 -1.62
N GLU A 56 -19.52 -1.77 -2.80
CA GLU A 56 -18.80 -2.02 -4.06
C GLU A 56 -17.60 -1.07 -4.18
N ASP A 57 -16.60 -1.48 -4.96
CA ASP A 57 -15.39 -0.71 -5.27
C ASP A 57 -14.55 -0.26 -4.05
N CYS A 58 -14.49 -1.10 -3.01
CA CYS A 58 -13.68 -0.87 -1.82
C CYS A 58 -12.80 -2.06 -1.48
N TYR A 59 -11.56 -1.79 -1.05
CA TYR A 59 -10.70 -2.78 -0.40
C TYR A 59 -11.04 -2.86 1.09
N TYR A 60 -11.47 -4.02 1.56
CA TYR A 60 -11.77 -4.25 2.97
C TYR A 60 -10.53 -4.80 3.65
N LEU A 61 -9.80 -3.92 4.33
CA LEU A 61 -8.54 -4.27 4.96
C LEU A 61 -8.73 -4.65 6.43
N TRP A 62 -8.05 -5.73 6.82
CA TRP A 62 -7.80 -6.08 8.20
C TRP A 62 -6.30 -6.08 8.46
N VAL A 63 -5.88 -5.38 9.52
CA VAL A 63 -4.50 -5.26 9.96
C VAL A 63 -4.30 -6.17 11.17
N ASP A 64 -3.29 -7.04 11.14
CA ASP A 64 -2.96 -7.91 12.26
C ASP A 64 -2.31 -7.07 13.39
N PRO A 65 -2.97 -6.86 14.55
CA PRO A 65 -2.40 -6.08 15.65
C PRO A 65 -1.23 -6.78 16.36
N HIS A 66 -0.99 -8.07 16.06
CA HIS A 66 0.02 -8.91 16.68
C HIS A 66 1.09 -9.37 15.68
N TYR A 67 1.19 -8.71 14.53
CA TYR A 67 2.23 -9.01 13.54
C TYR A 67 3.63 -8.80 14.15
N THR A 68 4.48 -9.82 14.03
CA THR A 68 5.85 -9.85 14.60
C THR A 68 6.95 -10.00 13.55
N GLY A 69 6.60 -10.06 12.27
CA GLY A 69 7.58 -10.19 11.18
C GLY A 69 8.37 -8.91 10.92
N GLU A 70 9.44 -9.03 10.14
CA GLU A 70 10.26 -7.88 9.75
C GLU A 70 9.53 -7.05 8.69
N LEU A 71 9.62 -5.72 8.81
CA LEU A 71 9.09 -4.74 7.87
C LEU A 71 10.18 -3.75 7.50
N SER A 72 10.23 -3.35 6.23
CA SER A 72 11.02 -2.20 5.78
C SER A 72 10.56 -0.93 6.53
N PRO A 73 11.39 0.13 6.63
CA PRO A 73 10.98 1.37 7.28
C PRO A 73 9.68 1.96 6.70
N GLY A 74 9.52 1.86 5.37
CA GLY A 74 8.34 2.36 4.68
C GLY A 74 7.09 1.52 4.90
N GLN A 75 7.25 0.19 4.96
CA GLN A 75 6.19 -0.75 5.31
C GLN A 75 5.74 -0.58 6.77
N ARG A 76 6.69 -0.41 7.70
CA ARG A 76 6.42 -0.19 9.12
C ARG A 76 5.59 1.07 9.35
N GLN A 77 5.98 2.18 8.70
CA GLN A 77 5.23 3.43 8.76
C GLN A 77 3.77 3.24 8.29
N LEU A 78 3.57 2.57 7.15
CA LEU A 78 2.22 2.30 6.64
C LEU A 78 1.43 1.40 7.60
N TYR A 79 2.04 0.32 8.09
CA TYR A 79 1.44 -0.58 9.06
C TYR A 79 0.97 0.16 10.32
N GLU A 80 1.81 1.03 10.89
CA GLU A 80 1.46 1.83 12.07
C GLU A 80 0.29 2.80 11.79
N ILE A 81 0.25 3.43 10.61
CA ILE A 81 -0.89 4.27 10.18
C ILE A 81 -2.16 3.43 10.10
N LEU A 82 -2.14 2.31 9.39
CA LEU A 82 -3.30 1.44 9.20
C LEU A 82 -3.80 0.88 10.54
N LEU A 83 -2.90 0.44 11.41
CA LEU A 83 -3.23 -0.07 12.73
C LEU A 83 -3.87 1.01 13.60
N THR A 84 -3.32 2.23 13.59
CA THR A 84 -3.88 3.37 14.33
C THR A 84 -5.29 3.69 13.84
N LEU A 85 -5.49 3.75 12.52
CA LEU A 85 -6.80 3.98 11.91
C LEU A 85 -7.79 2.89 12.34
N GLN A 86 -7.42 1.62 12.21
CA GLN A 86 -8.25 0.47 12.59
C GLN A 86 -8.62 0.46 14.09
N GLN A 87 -7.71 0.86 14.98
CA GLN A 87 -7.95 0.88 16.43
C GLN A 87 -8.76 2.09 16.88
N SER A 88 -8.75 3.18 16.10
CA SER A 88 -9.42 4.44 16.46
C SER A 88 -10.93 4.43 16.26
N SER A 89 -11.48 3.47 15.50
CA SER A 89 -12.89 3.45 15.10
C SER A 89 -13.36 2.03 14.77
N VAL A 90 -14.68 1.80 14.82
CA VAL A 90 -15.26 0.50 14.42
C VAL A 90 -15.06 0.27 12.92
N TYR A 91 -15.20 1.33 12.13
CA TYR A 91 -14.88 1.37 10.70
C TYR A 91 -14.17 2.68 10.37
N THR A 92 -13.14 2.61 9.55
CA THR A 92 -12.46 3.79 9.00
C THR A 92 -12.43 3.72 7.48
N LEU A 93 -12.91 4.77 6.83
CA LEU A 93 -12.85 4.92 5.37
C LEU A 93 -11.71 5.86 5.00
N THR A 94 -10.80 5.40 4.16
CA THR A 94 -9.69 6.19 3.60
C THR A 94 -9.50 5.87 2.11
N THR A 95 -8.51 6.47 1.47
CA THR A 95 -8.09 6.14 0.11
C THR A 95 -6.58 5.92 0.05
N ILE A 96 -6.10 5.24 -0.98
CA ILE A 96 -4.65 5.09 -1.23
C ILE A 96 -3.99 6.47 -1.34
N GLY A 97 -4.63 7.46 -1.97
CA GLY A 97 -4.12 8.83 -2.05
C GLY A 97 -3.94 9.49 -0.68
N LYS A 98 -4.92 9.36 0.23
CA LYS A 98 -4.80 9.89 1.59
C LYS A 98 -3.69 9.19 2.37
N LEU A 99 -3.53 7.89 2.20
CA LEU A 99 -2.44 7.14 2.83
C LEU A 99 -1.07 7.59 2.27
N SER A 100 -0.95 7.80 0.96
CA SER A 100 0.30 8.31 0.38
C SER A 100 0.65 9.70 0.91
N GLU A 101 -0.32 10.60 1.04
CA GLU A 101 -0.13 11.92 1.64
C GLU A 101 0.36 11.83 3.09
N MET A 102 -0.26 10.99 3.92
CA MET A 102 0.15 10.77 5.31
C MET A 102 1.59 10.23 5.44
N MET A 103 2.07 9.55 4.40
CA MET A 103 3.41 8.98 4.33
C MET A 103 4.43 9.92 3.68
N GLY A 104 4.00 11.06 3.14
CA GLY A 104 4.85 11.99 2.41
C GLY A 104 5.32 11.44 1.06
N LEU A 105 4.51 10.62 0.39
CA LEU A 105 4.79 10.06 -0.93
C LEU A 105 4.12 10.89 -2.03
N GLU A 106 4.85 11.19 -3.10
CA GLU A 106 4.32 11.84 -4.29
C GLU A 106 3.50 10.85 -5.15
N TRP A 107 3.88 9.58 -5.14
CA TRP A 107 3.25 8.54 -5.95
C TRP A 107 2.42 7.60 -5.09
N SER A 108 1.09 7.67 -5.24
CA SER A 108 0.14 6.71 -4.66
C SER A 108 0.43 5.27 -5.06
N LEU A 109 1.06 5.04 -6.23
CA LEU A 109 1.56 3.71 -6.61
C LEU A 109 2.60 3.15 -5.63
N ALA A 110 3.48 4.00 -5.08
CA ALA A 110 4.44 3.59 -4.07
C ALA A 110 3.75 3.12 -2.78
N CYS A 111 2.67 3.81 -2.38
CA CYS A 111 1.81 3.39 -1.27
C CYS A 111 1.10 2.07 -1.57
N GLY A 112 0.53 1.93 -2.78
CA GLY A 112 -0.08 0.69 -3.26
C GLY A 112 0.89 -0.49 -3.21
N LYS A 113 2.14 -0.29 -3.64
CA LYS A 113 3.18 -1.32 -3.56
C LYS A 113 3.48 -1.75 -2.14
N ARG A 114 3.52 -0.80 -1.19
CA ARG A 114 3.68 -1.12 0.24
C ARG A 114 2.49 -1.92 0.79
N LEU A 115 1.26 -1.64 0.35
CA LEU A 115 0.08 -2.45 0.70
C LEU A 115 0.20 -3.89 0.18
N GLU A 116 0.61 -4.07 -1.09
CA GLU A 116 0.85 -5.41 -1.66
C GLU A 116 1.90 -6.19 -0.86
N ASN A 117 2.99 -5.51 -0.49
CA ASN A 117 4.07 -6.15 0.26
C ASN A 117 3.64 -6.49 1.70
N LEU A 118 2.90 -5.61 2.37
CA LEU A 118 2.30 -5.89 3.69
C LEU A 118 1.35 -7.09 3.64
N GLN A 119 0.56 -7.23 2.57
CA GLN A 119 -0.29 -8.41 2.39
C GLN A 119 0.53 -9.67 2.14
N THR A 120 1.59 -9.56 1.34
CA THR A 120 2.48 -10.69 1.02
C THR A 120 3.13 -11.28 2.26
N VAL A 121 3.52 -10.43 3.23
CA VAL A 121 4.11 -10.88 4.49
C VAL A 121 3.07 -11.25 5.56
N GLY A 122 1.78 -11.07 5.27
CA GLY A 122 0.68 -11.41 6.18
C GLY A 122 0.42 -10.39 7.28
N ALA A 123 0.95 -9.16 7.17
CA ALA A 123 0.68 -8.08 8.13
C ALA A 123 -0.71 -7.47 7.94
N ILE A 124 -1.26 -7.56 6.74
CA ILE A 124 -2.64 -7.16 6.40
C ILE A 124 -3.31 -8.21 5.53
N ASN A 125 -4.64 -8.20 5.48
CA ASN A 125 -5.46 -9.00 4.58
C ASN A 125 -6.50 -8.12 3.85
N GLY A 126 -6.92 -8.55 2.66
CA GLY A 126 -8.07 -7.98 1.94
C GLY A 126 -7.74 -6.92 0.87
N PHE A 127 -6.47 -6.76 0.53
CA PHE A 127 -6.01 -5.92 -0.59
C PHE A 127 -5.99 -6.75 -1.89
N LYS A 128 -7.15 -6.93 -2.53
CA LYS A 128 -7.31 -7.70 -3.78
C LYS A 128 -8.13 -6.96 -4.80
#